data_AF-D4GKQ3-F1
#
_entry.id   AF-D4GKQ3-F1
#
_cell.length_a   1.000
_cell.length_b   1.000
_cell.length_c   1.000
_cell.angle_alpha   90.00
_cell.angle_beta   90.00
_cell.angle_gamma   90.00
#
_symmetry.space_group_name_H-M   'P 1'
#
loop_
_entity.id
_entity.type
_entity.pdbx_description
1 polymer ?
#
loop_
_entity_poly.entity_id
_entity_poly.type
_entity_poly.pdbx_seq_one_letter_code
_entity_poly.pdbx_strand_id
1 'polypeptide(L)'
;MSEYTLQDCNITVPDVFRDRTMNLFTLSHTNANEFTFVISRATATAEDTLQSVSQRLSSELQATLQDLSLNYARLTELNGRQALELFYSFKSGERIIFQKQRVVLTSENSTGKKLLCFIGTCPDAFDDYHGRIYDNITDSITFPDDAPDSPARGSQIPADSHELFFSFDRDSRELNVFPSISDLYTSIDLSRARNGSYLFFDAAGEPLMLSPIPDGEHAGRFALWEMTGARIPGLISSLLLARSVRGIDGLDTTEAVEAYLSQRINEK
;
A
#
# COMPACT_ATOMS: atom_id res chain seq x y z
N MET A 1 -1.95 -27.28 15.58
CA MET A 1 -0.87 -26.28 15.61
C MET A 1 -0.71 -25.80 14.19
N SER A 2 -1.05 -24.55 13.93
CA SER A 2 -0.95 -23.95 12.61
C SER A 2 0.32 -23.11 12.53
N GLU A 3 1.03 -23.21 11.41
CA GLU A 3 2.08 -22.26 11.06
C GLU A 3 1.43 -20.92 10.71
N TYR A 4 1.98 -19.83 11.25
CA TYR A 4 1.49 -18.47 11.07
C TYR A 4 2.65 -17.60 10.60
N THR A 5 2.49 -16.99 9.43
CA THR A 5 3.48 -16.11 8.81
C THR A 5 3.20 -14.65 9.17
N LEU A 6 4.20 -14.00 9.77
CA LEU A 6 4.28 -12.56 10.00
C LEU A 6 5.21 -11.94 8.96
N GLN A 7 5.33 -10.61 8.98
CA GLN A 7 6.24 -9.89 8.09
C GLN A 7 7.70 -10.35 8.24
N ASP A 8 8.14 -10.57 9.49
CA ASP A 8 9.56 -10.78 9.80
C ASP A 8 9.91 -12.21 10.23
N CYS A 9 8.91 -13.06 10.50
CA CYS A 9 9.13 -14.41 10.98
C CYS A 9 7.92 -15.33 10.80
N ASN A 10 8.16 -16.63 10.97
CA ASN A 10 7.13 -17.65 11.07
C ASN A 10 7.06 -18.16 12.51
N ILE A 11 5.84 -18.38 13.00
CA ILE A 11 5.58 -18.93 14.34
C ILE A 11 4.58 -20.08 14.27
N THR A 12 4.58 -20.94 15.28
CA THR A 12 3.57 -21.98 15.43
C THR A 12 2.58 -21.56 16.50
N VAL A 13 1.31 -21.39 16.14
CA VAL A 13 0.24 -20.98 17.08
C VAL A 13 -0.65 -22.19 17.39
N PRO A 14 -0.91 -22.49 18.69
CA PRO A 14 -1.89 -23.51 19.05
C PRO A 14 -3.30 -23.15 18.57
N ASP A 15 -4.07 -24.14 18.10
CA ASP A 15 -5.36 -23.91 17.42
C ASP A 15 -6.46 -23.36 18.36
N VAL A 16 -6.21 -23.36 19.67
CA VAL A 16 -7.12 -22.78 20.67
C VAL A 16 -7.11 -21.25 20.67
N PHE A 17 -6.09 -20.62 20.09
CA PHE A 17 -6.00 -19.16 19.99
C PHE A 17 -6.87 -18.65 18.85
N ARG A 18 -7.55 -17.53 19.09
CA ARG A 18 -8.29 -16.80 18.06
C ARG A 18 -7.41 -15.69 17.51
N ASP A 19 -7.21 -15.67 16.19
CA ASP A 19 -6.49 -14.59 15.54
C ASP A 19 -7.27 -13.26 15.66
N ARG A 20 -6.64 -12.29 16.32
CA ARG A 20 -7.11 -10.91 16.51
C ARG A 20 -6.05 -9.90 16.07
N THR A 21 -5.12 -10.31 15.22
CA THR A 21 -3.98 -9.50 14.82
C THR A 21 -4.43 -8.21 14.15
N MET A 22 -3.84 -7.10 14.55
CA MET A 22 -4.04 -5.78 13.95
C MET A 22 -2.73 -5.29 13.35
N ASN A 23 -2.72 -5.01 12.05
CA ASN A 23 -1.63 -4.28 11.41
C ASN A 23 -2.01 -2.80 11.37
N LEU A 24 -1.06 -1.92 11.71
CA LEU A 24 -1.24 -0.47 11.69
C LEU A 24 -0.15 0.16 10.83
N PHE A 25 -0.57 0.95 9.85
CA PHE A 25 0.30 1.77 9.02
C PHE A 25 -0.07 3.23 9.24
N THR A 26 0.93 4.09 9.39
CA THR A 26 0.73 5.53 9.59
C THR A 26 1.42 6.29 8.47
N LEU A 27 0.67 7.14 7.80
CA LEU A 27 1.19 8.18 6.92
C LEU A 27 1.14 9.51 7.67
N SER A 28 2.29 9.98 8.11
CA SER A 28 2.41 11.24 8.83
C SER A 28 2.70 12.41 7.88
N HIS A 29 1.88 13.45 7.96
CA HIS A 29 2.21 14.78 7.48
C HIS A 29 2.57 15.60 8.69
N THR A 30 3.86 15.88 8.89
CA THR A 30 4.39 16.92 9.80
C THR A 30 3.33 17.53 10.74
N ASN A 31 3.05 16.82 11.84
CA ASN A 31 2.43 17.25 13.11
C ASN A 31 0.91 17.59 13.22
N ALA A 32 0.01 17.25 12.30
CA ALA A 32 -1.43 17.48 12.59
C ALA A 32 -2.44 16.47 12.01
N ASN A 33 -2.26 16.05 10.75
CA ASN A 33 -3.23 15.22 10.04
C ASN A 33 -2.60 13.89 9.66
N GLU A 34 -2.59 12.96 10.62
CA GLU A 34 -2.12 11.60 10.39
C GLU A 34 -3.23 10.77 9.73
N PHE A 35 -2.91 10.16 8.58
CA PHE A 35 -3.73 9.08 8.02
C PHE A 35 -3.23 7.76 8.58
N THR A 36 -4.13 6.95 9.14
CA THR A 36 -3.80 5.58 9.53
C THR A 36 -4.59 4.57 8.71
N PHE A 37 -3.93 3.48 8.35
CA PHE A 37 -4.55 2.34 7.70
C PHE A 37 -4.39 1.12 8.61
N VAL A 38 -5.51 0.52 9.00
CA VAL A 38 -5.56 -0.63 9.91
C VAL A 38 -6.14 -1.84 9.19
N ILE A 39 -5.47 -2.98 9.34
CA ILE A 39 -5.99 -4.29 8.93
C ILE A 39 -6.30 -5.07 10.19
N SER A 40 -7.56 -5.42 10.41
CA SER A 40 -7.99 -6.20 11.57
C SER A 40 -8.78 -7.44 11.18
N ARG A 41 -8.75 -8.44 12.07
CA ARG A 41 -9.52 -9.68 11.96
C ARG A 41 -10.66 -9.71 12.97
N ALA A 42 -11.84 -10.14 12.52
CA ALA A 42 -12.97 -10.42 13.39
C ALA A 42 -13.60 -11.78 13.07
N THR A 43 -14.28 -12.35 14.06
CA THR A 43 -14.96 -13.63 13.93
C THR A 43 -16.25 -13.48 13.14
N ALA A 44 -16.47 -14.35 12.16
CA ALA A 44 -17.77 -14.55 11.52
C ALA A 44 -18.32 -15.93 11.84
N THR A 45 -19.64 -16.06 11.77
CA THR A 45 -20.36 -17.33 11.84
C THR A 45 -20.55 -17.90 10.43
N ALA A 46 -20.82 -19.19 10.30
CA ALA A 46 -21.05 -19.81 8.98
C ALA A 46 -22.23 -19.17 8.23
N GLU A 47 -23.25 -18.71 8.96
CA GLU A 47 -24.45 -18.05 8.42
C GLU A 47 -24.25 -16.56 8.13
N ASP A 48 -23.10 -15.97 8.49
CA ASP A 48 -22.87 -14.56 8.25
C ASP A 48 -22.86 -14.26 6.75
N THR A 49 -23.62 -13.23 6.39
CA THR A 49 -23.64 -12.59 5.06
C THR A 49 -23.11 -11.18 5.21
N LEU A 50 -22.70 -10.53 4.11
CA LEU A 50 -22.28 -9.12 4.19
C LEU A 50 -23.41 -8.22 4.70
N GLN A 51 -24.67 -8.60 4.46
CA GLN A 51 -25.83 -7.88 4.96
C GLN A 51 -25.98 -8.04 6.50
N SER A 52 -25.87 -9.25 7.04
CA SER A 52 -25.92 -9.46 8.50
C SER A 52 -24.74 -8.78 9.20
N VAL A 53 -23.56 -8.83 8.57
CA VAL A 53 -22.36 -8.13 9.04
C VAL A 53 -22.56 -6.62 9.03
N SER A 54 -23.17 -6.05 7.99
CA SER A 54 -23.47 -4.61 7.90
C SER A 54 -24.39 -4.14 9.02
N GLN A 55 -25.46 -4.88 9.28
CA GLN A 55 -26.41 -4.56 10.35
C GLN A 55 -25.75 -4.63 11.73
N ARG A 56 -24.96 -5.69 11.98
CA ARG A 56 -24.22 -5.87 13.23
C ARG A 56 -23.20 -4.76 13.45
N LEU A 57 -22.33 -4.49 12.48
CA LEU A 57 -21.31 -3.45 12.58
C LEU A 57 -21.94 -2.07 12.80
N SER A 58 -22.99 -1.73 12.05
CA SER A 58 -23.67 -0.43 12.23
C SER A 58 -24.25 -0.29 13.64
N SER A 59 -24.82 -1.37 14.20
CA SER A 59 -25.35 -1.38 15.56
C SER A 59 -24.25 -1.26 16.62
N GLU A 60 -23.13 -1.98 16.44
CA GLU A 60 -21.95 -1.92 17.32
C GLU A 60 -21.32 -0.52 17.33
N LEU A 61 -21.16 0.10 16.15
CA LEU A 61 -20.67 1.48 16.03
C LEU A 61 -21.60 2.45 16.76
N GLN A 62 -22.92 2.35 16.55
CA GLN A 62 -23.90 3.23 17.19
C GLN A 62 -23.89 3.11 18.72
N ALA A 63 -23.62 1.91 19.25
CA ALA A 63 -23.55 1.67 20.68
C ALA A 63 -22.23 2.15 21.32
N THR A 64 -21.15 2.22 20.55
CA THR A 64 -19.79 2.42 21.08
C THR A 64 -19.25 3.82 20.82
N LEU A 65 -19.64 4.46 19.72
CA LEU A 65 -19.07 5.72 19.27
C LEU A 65 -19.95 6.91 19.65
N GLN A 66 -19.33 7.93 20.24
CA GLN A 66 -19.99 9.18 20.58
C GLN A 66 -20.30 10.00 19.32
N ASP A 67 -21.50 10.55 19.24
CA ASP A 67 -21.95 11.42 18.14
C ASP A 67 -21.68 10.82 16.76
N LEU A 68 -21.95 9.52 16.61
CA LEU A 68 -21.78 8.81 15.35
C LEU A 68 -22.65 9.43 14.24
N SER A 69 -22.03 9.71 13.11
CA SER A 69 -22.68 9.98 11.84
C SER A 69 -22.26 8.91 10.84
N LEU A 70 -23.16 7.96 10.56
CA LEU A 70 -22.96 6.97 9.49
C LEU A 70 -23.34 7.61 8.14
N ASN A 71 -22.34 8.04 7.38
CA ASN A 71 -22.55 8.72 6.10
C ASN A 71 -23.12 7.76 5.06
N TYR A 72 -22.56 6.55 4.95
CA TYR A 72 -23.12 5.48 4.13
C TYR A 72 -22.63 4.09 4.55
N ALA A 73 -23.41 3.08 4.16
CA ALA A 73 -23.02 1.68 4.14
C ALA A 73 -23.52 1.04 2.84
N ARG A 74 -22.63 0.45 2.04
CA ARG A 74 -22.97 -0.08 0.71
C ARG A 74 -22.15 -1.32 0.37
N LEU A 75 -22.71 -2.19 -0.46
CA LEU A 75 -21.94 -3.26 -1.09
C LEU A 75 -21.00 -2.66 -2.13
N THR A 76 -19.79 -3.20 -2.21
CA THR A 76 -18.76 -2.88 -3.19
C THR A 76 -18.03 -4.16 -3.58
N GLU A 77 -16.99 -4.03 -4.38
CA GLU A 77 -16.07 -5.10 -4.73
C GLU A 77 -14.64 -4.74 -4.28
N LEU A 78 -13.87 -5.74 -3.89
CA LEU A 78 -12.45 -5.63 -3.57
C LEU A 78 -11.74 -6.82 -4.20
N ASN A 79 -10.98 -6.55 -5.26
CA ASN A 79 -10.27 -7.54 -6.07
C ASN A 79 -11.13 -8.77 -6.45
N GLY A 80 -12.29 -8.57 -7.10
CA GLY A 80 -13.18 -9.66 -7.50
C GLY A 80 -14.11 -10.18 -6.40
N ARG A 81 -13.87 -9.82 -5.14
CA ARG A 81 -14.65 -10.31 -4.00
C ARG A 81 -15.68 -9.28 -3.55
N GLN A 82 -16.92 -9.72 -3.27
CA GLN A 82 -17.90 -8.84 -2.65
C GLN A 82 -17.39 -8.34 -1.30
N ALA A 83 -17.57 -7.05 -1.08
CA ALA A 83 -17.19 -6.36 0.14
C ALA A 83 -18.31 -5.43 0.61
N LEU A 84 -18.26 -5.06 1.89
CA LEU A 84 -19.08 -4.01 2.47
C LEU A 84 -18.19 -2.79 2.70
N GLU A 85 -18.58 -1.63 2.19
CA GLU A 85 -17.95 -0.35 2.51
C GLU A 85 -18.83 0.45 3.46
N LEU A 86 -18.26 0.91 4.56
CA LEU A 86 -18.86 1.89 5.47
C LEU A 86 -18.02 3.16 5.46
N PHE A 87 -18.67 4.31 5.48
CA PHE A 87 -18.03 5.59 5.74
C PHE A 87 -18.81 6.32 6.83
N TYR A 88 -18.10 6.72 7.87
CA TYR A 88 -18.71 7.34 9.04
C TYR A 88 -17.74 8.29 9.73
N SER A 89 -18.29 9.13 10.59
CA SER A 89 -17.53 9.99 11.48
C SER A 89 -18.07 9.93 12.90
N PHE A 90 -17.23 10.23 13.89
CA PHE A 90 -17.61 10.24 15.29
C PHE A 90 -16.73 11.20 16.08
N LYS A 91 -17.20 11.61 17.26
CA LYS A 91 -16.44 12.47 18.15
C LYS A 91 -15.47 11.63 18.99
N SER A 92 -14.22 12.07 19.06
CA SER A 92 -13.19 11.52 19.93
C SER A 92 -12.47 12.66 20.65
N GLY A 93 -12.79 12.86 21.93
CA GLY A 93 -12.35 14.05 22.66
C GLY A 93 -12.88 15.32 21.99
N GLU A 94 -12.00 16.23 21.62
CA GLU A 94 -12.34 17.48 20.93
C GLU A 94 -12.29 17.38 19.39
N ARG A 95 -11.90 16.23 18.84
CA ARG A 95 -11.77 16.04 17.38
C ARG A 95 -12.93 15.24 16.80
N ILE A 96 -13.21 15.48 15.53
CA ILE A 96 -14.04 14.60 14.72
C ILE A 96 -13.12 13.65 13.99
N ILE A 97 -13.39 12.35 14.10
CA ILE A 97 -12.64 11.31 13.40
C ILE A 97 -13.48 10.79 12.26
N PHE A 98 -12.91 10.71 11.07
CA PHE A 98 -13.52 10.10 9.89
C PHE A 98 -12.90 8.73 9.65
N GLN A 99 -13.74 7.73 9.41
CA GLN A 99 -13.30 6.38 9.05
C GLN A 99 -14.02 5.87 7.82
N LYS A 100 -13.22 5.33 6.89
CA LYS A 100 -13.70 4.53 5.76
C LYS A 100 -13.23 3.09 5.96
N GLN A 101 -14.16 2.15 5.94
CA GLN A 101 -13.90 0.74 6.21
C GLN A 101 -14.45 -0.13 5.08
N ARG A 102 -13.61 -1.01 4.51
CA ARG A 102 -13.98 -2.09 3.59
C ARG A 102 -13.86 -3.41 4.32
N VAL A 103 -14.90 -4.22 4.28
CA VAL A 103 -15.02 -5.50 4.99
C VAL A 103 -15.27 -6.62 4.01
N VAL A 104 -14.48 -7.69 4.10
CA VAL A 104 -14.66 -8.91 3.31
C VAL A 104 -14.92 -10.09 4.23
N LEU A 105 -15.82 -10.96 3.78
CA LEU A 105 -16.02 -12.29 4.38
C LEU A 105 -15.11 -13.27 3.64
N THR A 106 -14.14 -13.84 4.35
CA THR A 106 -13.30 -14.90 3.82
C THR A 106 -13.74 -16.25 4.39
N SER A 107 -13.65 -17.30 3.58
CA SER A 107 -13.90 -18.67 4.00
C SER A 107 -12.57 -19.40 4.09
N GLU A 108 -12.24 -19.96 5.25
CA GLU A 108 -11.19 -20.96 5.36
C GLU A 108 -11.84 -22.33 5.41
N ASN A 109 -11.44 -23.22 4.49
CA ASN A 109 -12.04 -24.55 4.28
C ASN A 109 -12.08 -25.45 5.54
N SER A 110 -11.36 -25.10 6.61
CA SER A 110 -11.28 -25.85 7.86
C SER A 110 -11.68 -25.09 9.13
N THR A 111 -11.81 -23.75 9.12
CA THR A 111 -12.02 -22.93 10.34
C THR A 111 -13.28 -22.05 10.31
N GLY A 112 -14.03 -22.06 9.21
CA GLY A 112 -15.25 -21.29 9.05
C GLY A 112 -15.02 -19.92 8.39
N LYS A 113 -15.97 -19.00 8.54
CA LYS A 113 -15.87 -17.65 7.98
C LYS A 113 -15.07 -16.72 8.90
N LYS A 114 -14.30 -15.82 8.31
CA LYS A 114 -13.61 -14.72 9.00
C LYS A 114 -13.96 -13.39 8.36
N LEU A 115 -13.89 -12.33 9.14
CA LEU A 115 -13.97 -10.96 8.66
C LEU A 115 -12.57 -10.38 8.60
N LEU A 116 -12.21 -9.84 7.44
CA LEU A 116 -11.07 -8.95 7.31
C LEU A 116 -11.60 -7.54 7.11
N CYS A 117 -11.10 -6.60 7.90
CA CYS A 117 -11.49 -5.20 7.86
C CYS A 117 -10.27 -4.34 7.50
N PHE A 118 -10.44 -3.49 6.49
CA PHE A 118 -9.46 -2.52 6.01
C PHE A 118 -9.96 -1.12 6.33
N ILE A 119 -9.34 -0.44 7.29
CA ILE A 119 -9.88 0.78 7.90
C ILE A 119 -8.91 1.93 7.68
N GLY A 120 -9.33 2.95 6.94
CA GLY A 120 -8.64 4.22 6.82
C GLY A 120 -9.22 5.20 7.84
N THR A 121 -8.37 5.85 8.63
CA THR A 121 -8.78 6.83 9.65
C THR A 121 -8.07 8.16 9.43
N CYS A 122 -8.83 9.25 9.45
CA CYS A 122 -8.32 10.61 9.41
C CYS A 122 -8.92 11.45 10.54
N PRO A 123 -8.13 12.25 11.26
CA PRO A 123 -8.66 13.32 12.10
C PRO A 123 -9.14 14.48 11.21
N ASP A 124 -10.23 15.11 11.63
CA ASP A 124 -10.78 16.38 11.15
C ASP A 124 -11.33 16.40 9.71
N ALA A 125 -10.74 15.68 8.76
CA ALA A 125 -11.24 15.56 7.39
C ALA A 125 -10.80 14.26 6.70
N PHE A 126 -11.69 13.70 5.87
CA PHE A 126 -11.38 12.64 4.91
C PHE A 126 -11.67 13.17 3.50
N ASP A 127 -10.72 13.95 2.97
CA ASP A 127 -10.83 14.62 1.68
C ASP A 127 -10.48 13.69 0.50
N ASP A 128 -10.52 14.24 -0.72
CA ASP A 128 -10.19 13.50 -1.94
C ASP A 128 -8.77 12.93 -1.94
N TYR A 129 -7.82 13.62 -1.28
CA TYR A 129 -6.44 13.15 -1.16
C TYR A 129 -6.38 11.87 -0.33
N HIS A 130 -6.99 11.86 0.86
CA HIS A 130 -7.08 10.66 1.71
C HIS A 130 -7.93 9.56 1.07
N GLY A 131 -8.98 9.95 0.34
CA GLY A 131 -9.78 9.07 -0.53
C GLY A 131 -8.93 8.27 -1.47
N ARG A 132 -8.13 8.95 -2.30
CA ARG A 132 -7.25 8.31 -3.29
C ARG A 132 -6.22 7.38 -2.64
N ILE A 133 -5.64 7.77 -1.50
CA ILE A 133 -4.69 6.90 -0.79
C ILE A 133 -5.38 5.63 -0.31
N TYR A 134 -6.53 5.75 0.35
CA TYR A 134 -7.27 4.60 0.83
C TYR A 134 -7.70 3.66 -0.30
N ASP A 135 -8.22 4.23 -1.38
CA ASP A 135 -8.66 3.47 -2.55
C ASP A 135 -7.45 2.78 -3.22
N ASN A 136 -6.32 3.48 -3.41
CA ASN A 136 -5.09 2.89 -3.96
C ASN A 136 -4.56 1.69 -3.13
N ILE A 137 -4.54 1.81 -1.80
CA ILE A 137 -4.12 0.72 -0.91
C ILE A 137 -5.09 -0.46 -1.01
N THR A 138 -6.40 -0.19 -1.00
CA THR A 138 -7.39 -1.27 -0.97
C THR A 138 -7.57 -1.96 -2.32
N ASP A 139 -7.34 -1.25 -3.42
CA ASP A 139 -7.33 -1.80 -4.77
C ASP A 139 -6.09 -2.66 -5.05
N SER A 140 -5.01 -2.51 -4.25
CA SER A 140 -3.80 -3.34 -4.34
C SER A 140 -3.87 -4.66 -3.55
N ILE A 141 -4.98 -4.94 -2.86
CA ILE A 141 -5.09 -6.12 -2.01
C ILE A 141 -5.25 -7.39 -2.85
N THR A 142 -4.38 -8.37 -2.60
CA THR A 142 -4.49 -9.74 -3.09
C THR A 142 -4.81 -10.68 -1.93
N PHE A 143 -5.60 -11.72 -2.18
CA PHE A 143 -5.88 -12.77 -1.19
C PHE A 143 -4.98 -13.98 -1.44
N PRO A 144 -4.75 -14.85 -0.43
CA PRO A 144 -3.88 -16.02 -0.57
C PRO A 144 -4.23 -16.95 -1.73
N ASP A 145 -5.53 -17.10 -2.06
CA ASP A 145 -5.97 -17.91 -3.20
C ASP A 145 -5.63 -17.26 -4.57
N ASP A 146 -5.34 -15.95 -4.55
CA ASP A 146 -5.08 -15.11 -5.72
C ASP A 146 -3.58 -14.75 -5.80
N ALA A 147 -2.73 -15.29 -4.92
CA ALA A 147 -1.35 -14.85 -4.76
C ALA A 147 -0.52 -15.19 -6.02
N PRO A 148 0.00 -14.17 -6.75
CA PRO A 148 1.01 -14.40 -7.76
C PRO A 148 2.33 -14.83 -7.10
N ASP A 149 3.21 -15.45 -7.89
CA ASP A 149 4.56 -15.85 -7.44
C ASP A 149 5.29 -14.68 -6.77
N SER A 150 6.07 -15.02 -5.73
CA SER A 150 6.94 -14.07 -5.04
C SER A 150 7.76 -13.25 -6.03
N PRO A 151 7.88 -11.93 -5.82
CA PRO A 151 8.63 -11.07 -6.71
C PRO A 151 10.08 -11.57 -6.82
N ALA A 152 10.52 -11.84 -8.04
CA ALA A 152 11.83 -12.35 -8.36
C ALA A 152 12.69 -11.27 -9.00
N ARG A 153 14.00 -11.39 -8.79
CA ARG A 153 15.00 -10.53 -9.43
C ARG A 153 15.05 -10.85 -10.92
N GLY A 154 14.74 -9.86 -11.75
CA GLY A 154 14.83 -9.91 -13.21
C GLY A 154 16.24 -9.58 -13.72
N SER A 155 16.31 -8.87 -14.84
CA SER A 155 17.58 -8.48 -15.45
C SER A 155 18.24 -7.30 -14.71
N GLN A 156 19.59 -7.25 -14.73
CA GLN A 156 20.32 -6.12 -14.17
C GLN A 156 20.21 -4.93 -15.11
N ILE A 157 19.93 -3.73 -14.58
CA ILE A 157 19.98 -2.52 -15.38
C ILE A 157 21.45 -2.21 -15.76
N PRO A 158 21.76 -1.99 -17.06
CA PRO A 158 23.11 -1.63 -17.50
C PRO A 158 23.61 -0.35 -16.82
N ALA A 159 24.86 -0.35 -16.37
CA ALA A 159 25.45 0.78 -15.64
C ALA A 159 25.69 2.03 -16.52
N ASP A 160 25.64 1.87 -17.83
CA ASP A 160 25.73 2.90 -18.87
C ASP A 160 24.36 3.27 -19.47
N SER A 161 23.26 2.88 -18.81
CA SER A 161 21.91 3.23 -19.28
C SER A 161 21.68 4.75 -19.24
N HIS A 162 21.24 5.28 -20.39
CA HIS A 162 20.86 6.67 -20.62
C HIS A 162 19.33 6.87 -20.69
N GLU A 163 18.57 5.94 -20.12
CA GLU A 163 17.12 6.10 -19.96
C GLU A 163 16.76 6.97 -18.76
N LEU A 164 15.49 7.37 -18.68
CA LEU A 164 14.96 8.05 -17.50
C LEU A 164 14.84 7.06 -16.34
N PHE A 165 15.20 7.53 -15.14
CA PHE A 165 14.99 6.80 -13.90
C PHE A 165 14.35 7.71 -12.86
N PHE A 166 13.62 7.11 -11.93
CA PHE A 166 12.97 7.83 -10.84
C PHE A 166 13.43 7.28 -9.51
N SER A 167 13.58 8.16 -8.52
CA SER A 167 13.67 7.75 -7.11
C SER A 167 12.67 8.50 -6.26
N PHE A 168 12.02 7.81 -5.33
CA PHE A 168 11.11 8.41 -4.37
C PHE A 168 11.68 8.24 -2.97
N ASP A 169 12.03 9.35 -2.31
CA ASP A 169 12.48 9.34 -0.91
C ASP A 169 11.26 9.24 0.00
N ARG A 170 11.16 8.14 0.76
CA ARG A 170 10.01 7.87 1.64
C ARG A 170 9.90 8.84 2.80
N ASP A 171 11.01 9.42 3.24
CA ASP A 171 11.05 10.30 4.41
C ASP A 171 10.65 11.73 4.00
N SER A 172 11.26 12.26 2.94
CA SER A 172 10.97 13.62 2.45
C SER A 172 9.73 13.68 1.55
N ARG A 173 9.34 12.54 0.96
CA ARG A 173 8.32 12.42 -0.10
C ARG A 173 8.64 13.26 -1.34
N GLU A 174 9.93 13.44 -1.62
CA GLU A 174 10.42 14.05 -2.85
C GLU A 174 10.60 12.96 -3.92
N LEU A 175 9.96 13.15 -5.08
CA LEU A 175 10.25 12.37 -6.27
C LEU A 175 11.37 13.04 -7.06
N ASN A 176 12.43 12.32 -7.38
CA ASN A 176 13.53 12.81 -8.21
C ASN A 176 13.51 12.10 -9.57
N VAL A 177 13.76 12.87 -10.65
CA VAL A 177 13.85 12.37 -12.03
C VAL A 177 15.28 12.50 -12.52
N PHE A 178 15.85 11.41 -13.04
CA PHE A 178 17.23 11.32 -13.49
C PHE A 178 17.31 11.01 -14.98
N PRO A 179 18.17 11.68 -15.76
CA PRO A 179 18.35 11.41 -17.19
C PRO A 179 19.23 10.19 -17.49
N SER A 180 19.87 9.61 -16.46
CA SER A 180 20.65 8.38 -16.59
C SER A 180 20.76 7.65 -15.24
N ILE A 181 21.16 6.38 -15.29
CA ILE A 181 21.39 5.60 -14.06
C ILE A 181 22.59 6.12 -13.27
N SER A 182 23.58 6.70 -13.96
CA SER A 182 24.76 7.29 -13.32
C SER A 182 24.39 8.50 -12.47
N ASP A 183 23.48 9.34 -12.96
CA ASP A 183 22.97 10.51 -12.22
C ASP A 183 22.19 10.07 -10.98
N LEU A 184 21.37 9.03 -11.12
CA LEU A 184 20.66 8.42 -9.99
C LEU A 184 21.65 7.94 -8.93
N TYR A 185 22.63 7.11 -9.28
CA TYR A 185 23.59 6.57 -8.30
C TYR A 185 24.43 7.65 -7.60
N THR A 186 24.75 8.74 -8.29
CA THR A 186 25.53 9.85 -7.72
C THR A 186 24.71 10.68 -6.72
N SER A 187 23.39 10.70 -6.87
CA SER A 187 22.48 11.51 -6.05
C SER A 187 22.02 10.83 -4.75
N ILE A 188 22.08 9.49 -4.68
CA ILE A 188 21.48 8.72 -3.57
C ILE A 188 22.50 8.37 -2.47
N ASP A 189 22.04 8.42 -1.23
CA ASP A 189 22.78 7.82 -0.11
C ASP A 189 22.57 6.29 -0.12
N LEU A 190 23.63 5.54 -0.43
CA LEU A 190 23.58 4.08 -0.50
C LEU A 190 23.19 3.42 0.83
N SER A 191 23.57 3.99 1.97
CA SER A 191 23.24 3.44 3.29
C SER A 191 21.74 3.55 3.54
N ARG A 192 21.15 4.72 3.23
CA ARG A 192 19.69 4.91 3.26
C ARG A 192 18.98 4.01 2.26
N ALA A 193 19.51 3.89 1.04
CA ALA A 193 18.92 3.04 0.00
C ALA A 193 18.85 1.56 0.40
N ARG A 194 19.92 1.04 1.01
CA ARG A 194 19.95 -0.34 1.53
C ARG A 194 18.98 -0.59 2.66
N ASN A 195 18.59 0.46 3.39
CA ASN A 195 17.60 0.39 4.46
C ASN A 195 16.17 0.68 3.95
N GLY A 196 15.97 0.75 2.63
CA GLY A 196 14.66 0.91 2.03
C GLY A 196 14.07 2.32 2.15
N SER A 197 14.89 3.35 2.39
CA SER A 197 14.44 4.74 2.41
C SER A 197 14.06 5.28 1.03
N TYR A 198 14.54 4.67 -0.05
CA TYR A 198 14.18 5.04 -1.43
C TYR A 198 13.42 3.92 -2.13
N LEU A 199 12.48 4.31 -2.97
CA LEU A 199 11.92 3.47 -4.04
C LEU A 199 12.57 3.87 -5.36
N PHE A 200 12.74 2.92 -6.27
CA PHE A 200 13.36 3.13 -7.57
C PHE A 200 12.43 2.66 -8.68
N PHE A 201 12.39 3.41 -9.79
CA PHE A 201 11.57 3.06 -10.94
C PHE A 201 12.29 3.35 -12.26
N ASP A 202 11.94 2.58 -13.29
CA ASP A 202 12.44 2.77 -14.65
C ASP A 202 11.67 3.86 -15.43
N ALA A 203 12.02 4.04 -16.70
CA ALA A 203 11.40 5.02 -17.58
C ALA A 203 9.90 4.79 -17.86
N ALA A 204 9.39 3.59 -17.62
CA ALA A 204 7.97 3.24 -17.73
C ALA A 204 7.24 3.35 -16.38
N GLY A 205 7.96 3.67 -15.30
CA GLY A 205 7.41 3.72 -13.94
C GLY A 205 7.31 2.33 -13.29
N GLU A 206 7.97 1.32 -13.87
CA GLU A 206 8.03 -0.03 -13.28
C GLU A 206 9.04 -0.06 -12.14
N PRO A 207 8.76 -0.80 -11.06
CA PRO A 207 9.60 -0.82 -9.87
C PRO A 207 10.92 -1.56 -10.10
N LEU A 208 11.99 -0.98 -9.59
CA LEU A 208 13.35 -1.53 -9.60
C LEU A 208 13.79 -1.88 -8.17
N MET A 209 14.60 -2.93 -8.04
CA MET A 209 15.19 -3.33 -6.77
C MET A 209 16.69 -3.06 -6.72
N LEU A 210 17.15 -2.45 -5.63
CA LEU A 210 18.57 -2.37 -5.31
C LEU A 210 19.04 -3.69 -4.68
N SER A 211 19.97 -4.39 -5.33
CA SER A 211 20.45 -5.70 -4.88
C SER A 211 21.95 -5.89 -5.19
N PRO A 212 22.71 -6.65 -4.40
CA PRO A 212 24.11 -6.90 -4.67
C PRO A 212 24.32 -7.67 -5.98
N ILE A 213 25.39 -7.33 -6.69
CA ILE A 213 25.90 -8.08 -7.83
C ILE A 213 26.47 -9.40 -7.29
N PRO A 214 25.93 -10.55 -7.73
CA PRO A 214 26.25 -11.84 -7.12
C PRO A 214 27.68 -12.30 -7.44
N ASP A 215 28.12 -12.13 -8.68
CA ASP A 215 29.36 -12.71 -9.20
C ASP A 215 30.10 -11.73 -10.13
N GLY A 216 31.39 -11.99 -10.36
CA GLY A 216 32.24 -11.21 -11.29
C GLY A 216 33.09 -10.12 -10.63
N GLU A 217 33.71 -9.27 -11.45
CA GLU A 217 34.65 -8.22 -11.01
C GLU A 217 34.02 -7.17 -10.07
N HIS A 218 32.69 -7.08 -10.08
CA HIS A 218 31.92 -6.14 -9.26
C HIS A 218 31.09 -6.82 -8.19
N ALA A 219 31.37 -8.10 -7.87
CA ALA A 219 30.68 -8.84 -6.82
C ALA A 219 30.68 -8.06 -5.50
N GLY A 220 29.52 -8.01 -4.85
CA GLY A 220 29.32 -7.25 -3.60
C GLY A 220 29.04 -5.75 -3.78
N ARG A 221 29.22 -5.17 -4.97
CA ARG A 221 28.64 -3.85 -5.30
C ARG A 221 27.13 -3.99 -5.50
N PHE A 222 26.40 -2.89 -5.42
CA PHE A 222 24.96 -2.87 -5.64
C PHE A 222 24.61 -2.35 -7.03
N ALA A 223 23.57 -2.90 -7.62
CA ALA A 223 22.96 -2.43 -8.85
C ALA A 223 21.43 -2.44 -8.72
N LEU A 224 20.76 -1.70 -9.60
CA LEU A 224 19.32 -1.79 -9.82
C LEU A 224 19.01 -2.96 -10.74
N TRP A 225 17.91 -3.65 -10.43
CA TRP A 225 17.43 -4.81 -11.13
C TRP A 225 15.95 -4.63 -11.43
N GLU A 226 15.53 -5.10 -12.60
CA GLU A 226 14.11 -5.26 -12.91
C GLU A 226 13.47 -6.24 -11.93
N MET A 227 12.18 -6.04 -11.70
CA MET A 227 11.37 -6.94 -10.91
C MET A 227 10.46 -7.75 -11.82
N THR A 228 10.48 -9.08 -11.65
CA THR A 228 9.54 -9.99 -12.31
C THR A 228 8.61 -10.63 -11.28
N GLY A 229 7.39 -10.99 -11.68
CA GLY A 229 6.40 -11.58 -10.77
C GLY A 229 5.34 -10.58 -10.30
N ALA A 230 4.86 -10.74 -9.06
CA ALA A 230 3.70 -10.05 -8.48
C ALA A 230 3.50 -8.56 -8.85
N ARG A 231 2.26 -8.08 -8.78
CA ARG A 231 1.89 -6.66 -8.96
C ARG A 231 2.53 -5.79 -7.87
N ILE A 232 3.76 -5.34 -8.09
CA ILE A 232 4.39 -4.31 -7.27
C ILE A 232 3.81 -2.96 -7.69
N PRO A 233 3.39 -2.09 -6.76
CA PRO A 233 2.90 -0.76 -7.12
C PRO A 233 3.95 0.03 -7.89
N GLY A 234 3.60 0.46 -9.11
CA GLY A 234 4.45 1.31 -9.93
C GLY A 234 4.50 2.75 -9.43
N LEU A 235 5.25 3.59 -10.15
CA LEU A 235 5.53 4.98 -9.81
C LEU A 235 4.28 5.82 -9.56
N ILE A 236 3.18 5.56 -10.29
CA ILE A 236 1.90 6.29 -10.13
C ILE A 236 1.40 6.27 -8.67
N SER A 237 1.53 5.14 -7.97
CA SER A 237 1.12 5.06 -6.56
C SER A 237 1.98 5.92 -5.64
N SER A 238 3.27 6.09 -5.97
CA SER A 238 4.18 6.96 -5.21
C SER A 238 3.98 8.45 -5.55
N LEU A 239 3.60 8.78 -6.78
CA LEU A 239 3.26 10.15 -7.19
C LEU A 239 2.12 10.73 -6.34
N LEU A 240 1.11 9.92 -6.00
CA LEU A 240 0.02 10.33 -5.10
C LEU A 240 0.49 10.79 -3.72
N LEU A 241 1.67 10.31 -3.28
CA LEU A 241 2.24 10.63 -1.98
C LEU A 241 3.29 11.75 -2.05
N ALA A 242 3.71 12.15 -3.25
CA ALA A 242 4.77 13.12 -3.46
C ALA A 242 4.39 14.51 -2.97
N ARG A 243 5.31 15.14 -2.22
CA ARG A 243 5.20 16.53 -1.78
C ARG A 243 5.83 17.50 -2.78
N SER A 244 6.84 17.04 -3.50
CA SER A 244 7.56 17.80 -4.51
C SER A 244 8.16 16.86 -5.53
N VAL A 245 8.36 17.38 -6.73
CA VAL A 245 9.13 16.72 -7.79
C VAL A 245 10.36 17.56 -8.05
N ARG A 246 11.53 16.92 -8.04
CA ARG A 246 12.79 17.49 -8.50
C ARG A 246 13.15 16.81 -9.82
N GLY A 247 12.67 17.41 -10.89
CA GLY A 247 12.80 16.87 -12.23
C GLY A 247 13.73 17.63 -13.14
N ILE A 248 13.86 17.11 -14.35
CA ILE A 248 14.38 17.82 -15.52
C ILE A 248 13.26 18.64 -16.18
N ASP A 249 13.61 19.55 -17.08
CA ASP A 249 12.65 20.38 -17.81
C ASP A 249 11.53 19.52 -18.44
N GLY A 250 10.27 19.82 -18.10
CA GLY A 250 9.10 19.10 -18.59
C GLY A 250 8.71 17.86 -17.78
N LEU A 251 9.45 17.51 -16.73
CA LEU A 251 9.14 16.44 -15.76
C LEU A 251 9.35 16.90 -14.31
N ASP A 252 9.14 18.19 -14.04
CA ASP A 252 9.41 18.88 -12.78
C ASP A 252 8.16 19.05 -11.89
N THR A 253 7.02 18.47 -12.29
CA THR A 253 5.76 18.49 -11.55
C THR A 253 5.12 17.10 -11.50
N THR A 254 4.25 16.87 -10.52
CA THR A 254 3.50 15.60 -10.41
C THR A 254 2.66 15.33 -11.64
N GLU A 255 2.00 16.37 -12.16
CA GLU A 255 1.12 16.29 -13.33
C GLU A 255 1.89 15.97 -14.60
N ALA A 256 3.09 16.55 -14.76
CA ALA A 256 3.94 16.28 -15.92
C ALA A 256 4.46 14.83 -15.91
N VAL A 257 4.88 14.32 -14.76
CA VAL A 257 5.32 12.92 -14.64
C VAL A 257 4.14 11.96 -14.88
N GLU A 258 2.96 12.24 -14.32
CA GLU A 258 1.75 11.43 -14.55
C GLU A 258 1.34 11.40 -16.03
N ALA A 259 1.37 12.55 -16.72
CA ALA A 259 1.07 12.64 -18.14
C ALA A 259 2.09 11.85 -18.99
N TYR A 260 3.38 11.95 -18.66
CA TYR A 260 4.45 11.20 -19.30
C TYR A 260 4.24 9.68 -19.17
N LEU A 261 3.95 9.20 -17.96
CA LEU A 261 3.69 7.78 -17.70
C LEU A 261 2.44 7.30 -18.44
N SER A 262 1.38 8.11 -18.45
CA SER A 262 0.12 7.79 -19.14
C SER A 262 0.33 7.63 -20.65
N GLN A 263 1.15 8.48 -21.29
CA GLN A 263 1.49 8.32 -22.70
C GLN A 263 2.26 7.02 -22.94
N ARG A 264 3.30 6.75 -22.15
CA ARG A 264 4.13 5.53 -22.24
C ARG A 264 3.33 4.24 -22.11
N ILE A 265 2.34 4.22 -21.21
CA ILE A 265 1.46 3.06 -21.01
C ILE A 265 0.57 2.82 -22.24
N ASN A 266 0.05 3.88 -22.86
CA ASN A 266 -0.82 3.79 -24.03
C ASN A 266 -0.07 3.44 -25.34
N GLU A 267 1.26 3.55 -25.35
CA GLU A 267 2.12 3.19 -26.50
C GLU A 267 2.54 1.72 -26.51
N LYS A 268 2.30 0.96 -25.42
CA LYS A 268 2.55 -0.49 -25.32
C LYS A 268 1.32 -1.31 -25.73
#